data_AF-A0A7C4M6Y4-F1
#
_entry.id   AF-A0A7C4M6Y4-F1
#
_cell.length_a   1.000
_cell.length_b   1.000
_cell.length_c   1.000
_cell.angle_alpha   90.00
_cell.angle_beta   90.00
_cell.angle_gamma   90.00
#
_symmetry.space_group_name_H-M   'P 1'
#
loop_
_entity.id
_entity.type
_entity.pdbx_description
1 polymer ?
#
loop_
_entity_poly.entity_id
_entity_poly.type
_entity_poly.pdbx_seq_one_letter_code
_entity_poly.pdbx_strand_id
1 'polypeptide(L)'
;MQSQKRKPLKKSVEGEFDEGAGVNNLIETLLRSFLKSESNYGLITDIRTDVNNVFRLVKELIAEKNLNIYALKVRDEIYLSKAVEHFNELYKVVRERSQLKIKKGIVEIWDDSDNKILHFFVPSLRRHLPIEYESEHEKKEIMENLLEAHLD
;
A
#
# COMPACT_ATOMS: atom_id res chain seq x y z
N MET A 1 9.28 -31.60 10.43
CA MET A 1 9.54 -30.40 9.60
C MET A 1 9.09 -29.19 10.41
N GLN A 2 10.02 -28.32 10.83
CA GLN A 2 9.68 -27.10 11.56
C GLN A 2 9.01 -26.12 10.60
N SER A 3 7.77 -25.71 10.89
CA SER A 3 7.13 -24.60 10.20
C SER A 3 7.94 -23.34 10.49
N GLN A 4 8.61 -22.82 9.47
CA GLN A 4 9.18 -21.47 9.55
C GLN A 4 8.00 -20.51 9.72
N LYS A 5 7.82 -19.98 10.93
CA LYS A 5 6.93 -18.84 11.19
C LYS A 5 7.40 -17.70 10.28
N ARG A 6 6.63 -17.41 9.23
CA ARG A 6 6.84 -16.24 8.36
C ARG A 6 6.86 -15.01 9.27
N LYS A 7 7.97 -14.28 9.31
CA LYS A 7 7.99 -12.95 9.94
C LYS A 7 7.09 -12.06 9.09
N PRO A 8 6.14 -11.31 9.68
CA PRO A 8 5.38 -10.33 8.93
C PRO A 8 6.36 -9.35 8.27
N LEU A 9 6.18 -9.08 6.97
CA LEU A 9 7.01 -8.13 6.23
C LEU A 9 6.85 -6.69 6.76
N LYS A 10 5.79 -6.46 7.54
CA LYS A 10 5.38 -5.15 8.06
C LYS A 10 5.67 -5.09 9.57
N LYS A 11 6.39 -4.06 9.99
CA LYS A 11 6.52 -3.71 11.41
C LYS A 11 5.29 -2.88 11.77
N SER A 12 4.43 -3.38 12.65
CA SER A 12 3.31 -2.59 13.20
C SER A 12 3.89 -1.47 14.08
N VAL A 13 3.42 -0.25 13.85
CA VAL A 13 3.65 0.87 14.76
C VAL A 13 2.27 1.32 15.19
N GLU A 14 1.89 0.93 16.40
CA GLU A 14 0.72 1.46 17.08
C GLU A 14 1.11 2.83 17.65
N GLY A 15 0.39 3.88 17.25
CA GLY A 15 0.49 5.17 17.92
C GLY A 15 -0.53 5.22 19.05
N GLU A 16 -0.09 5.57 20.25
CA GLU A 16 -0.98 6.08 21.29
C GLU A 16 -1.31 7.53 20.95
N PHE A 17 -2.60 7.88 20.93
CA PHE A 17 -3.06 9.22 20.58
C PHE A 17 -3.95 9.77 21.69
N ASP A 18 -3.73 11.03 22.06
CA ASP A 18 -4.57 11.74 23.02
C ASP A 18 -6.01 11.83 22.50
N GLU A 19 -6.96 11.39 23.32
CA GLU A 19 -8.39 11.58 23.10
C GLU A 19 -8.70 13.08 23.04
N GLY A 20 -8.78 13.62 21.82
CA GLY A 20 -8.99 15.05 21.56
C GLY A 20 -8.36 15.54 20.25
N ALA A 21 -7.40 14.80 19.68
CA ALA A 21 -6.89 15.10 18.35
C ALA A 21 -7.95 14.75 17.29
N GLY A 22 -8.43 15.76 16.54
CA GLY A 22 -9.30 15.52 15.39
C GLY A 22 -8.63 14.57 14.39
N VAL A 23 -9.42 13.77 13.66
CA VAL A 23 -8.96 12.74 12.69
C VAL A 23 -7.87 13.25 11.76
N ASN A 24 -7.90 14.52 11.36
CA ASN A 24 -6.87 15.15 10.53
C ASN A 24 -5.48 15.16 11.18
N ASN A 25 -5.38 15.53 12.47
CA ASN A 25 -4.11 15.58 13.20
C ASN A 25 -3.51 14.18 13.38
N LEU A 26 -4.38 13.19 13.60
CA LEU A 26 -4.00 11.78 13.67
C LEU A 26 -3.38 11.32 12.33
N ILE A 27 -4.08 11.52 11.23
CA ILE A 27 -3.60 11.14 9.90
C ILE A 27 -2.29 11.87 9.56
N GLU A 28 -2.20 13.16 9.85
CA GLU A 28 -0.97 13.93 9.63
C GLU A 28 0.21 13.35 10.41
N THR A 29 -0.01 13.00 11.67
CA THR A 29 1.03 12.39 12.53
C THR A 29 1.49 11.05 11.97
N LEU A 30 0.57 10.20 11.52
CA LEU A 30 0.88 8.91 10.89
C LEU A 30 1.71 9.10 9.61
N LEU A 31 1.31 10.03 8.73
CA LEU A 31 2.05 10.31 7.48
C LEU A 31 3.46 10.85 7.74
N ARG A 32 3.61 11.75 8.72
CA ARG A 32 4.92 12.28 9.13
C ARG A 32 5.81 11.21 9.76
N SER A 33 5.23 10.33 10.58
CA SER A 33 5.94 9.19 11.16
C SER A 33 6.41 8.24 10.07
N PHE A 34 5.52 7.89 9.12
CA PHE A 34 5.87 7.07 7.97
C PHE A 34 7.01 7.67 7.15
N LEU A 35 6.97 8.98 6.87
CA LEU A 35 8.05 9.68 6.16
C LEU A 35 9.42 9.54 6.84
N LYS A 36 9.46 9.66 8.17
CA LYS A 36 10.69 9.52 8.97
C LYS A 36 11.16 8.08 9.14
N SER A 37 10.30 7.09 8.89
CA SER A 37 10.67 5.68 9.02
C SER A 37 11.62 5.23 7.92
N GLU A 38 12.45 4.22 8.18
CA GLU A 38 13.30 3.59 7.15
C GLU A 38 12.51 2.70 6.16
N SER A 39 11.21 2.48 6.42
CA SER A 39 10.37 1.67 5.54
C SER A 39 9.96 2.44 4.29
N ASN A 40 9.98 1.75 3.15
CA ASN A 40 9.38 2.24 1.90
C ASN A 40 7.87 2.03 1.82
N TYR A 41 7.32 1.18 2.70
CA TYR A 41 5.90 0.78 2.70
C TYR A 41 5.26 1.03 4.06
N GLY A 42 4.03 1.54 4.04
CA GLY A 42 3.19 1.76 5.20
C GLY A 42 1.78 1.21 4.98
N LEU A 43 1.08 0.95 6.07
CA LEU A 43 -0.30 0.48 6.06
C LEU A 43 -1.07 1.21 7.16
N ILE A 44 -2.19 1.83 6.81
CA ILE A 44 -3.19 2.30 7.76
C ILE A 44 -4.33 1.29 7.71
N THR A 45 -4.62 0.66 8.84
CA THR A 45 -5.62 -0.40 9.01
C THR A 45 -6.42 -0.13 10.29
N ASP A 46 -7.30 -1.05 10.68
CA ASP A 46 -8.18 -0.94 11.86
C ASP A 46 -9.03 0.35 11.87
N ILE A 47 -9.42 0.80 10.68
CA ILE A 47 -10.19 2.03 10.50
C ILE A 47 -11.64 1.78 10.94
N ARG A 48 -12.02 2.32 12.10
CA ARG A 48 -13.38 2.17 12.67
C ARG A 48 -14.41 3.16 12.12
N THR A 49 -13.98 4.09 11.27
CA THR A 49 -14.80 5.13 10.63
C THR A 49 -14.95 4.85 9.14
N ASP A 50 -15.65 5.71 8.39
CA ASP A 50 -15.71 5.59 6.93
C ASP A 50 -14.29 5.68 6.31
N VAL A 51 -13.82 4.55 5.76
CA VAL A 51 -12.50 4.43 5.12
C VAL A 51 -12.38 5.35 3.89
N ASN A 52 -13.46 5.61 3.17
CA ASN A 52 -13.42 6.50 2.00
C ASN A 52 -13.12 7.93 2.43
N ASN A 53 -13.75 8.38 3.53
CA ASN A 53 -13.46 9.67 4.13
C ASN A 53 -12.01 9.76 4.64
N VAL A 54 -11.51 8.72 5.32
CA VAL A 54 -10.11 8.68 5.77
C VAL A 54 -9.14 8.70 4.59
N PHE A 55 -9.41 7.93 3.53
CA PHE A 55 -8.60 7.91 2.32
C PHE A 55 -8.59 9.26 1.60
N ARG A 56 -9.73 9.95 1.54
CA ARG A 56 -9.83 11.33 1.01
C ARG A 56 -8.93 12.27 1.81
N LEU A 57 -9.02 12.25 3.14
CA LEU A 57 -8.19 13.08 4.03
C LEU A 57 -6.69 12.78 3.88
N VAL A 58 -6.31 11.51 3.76
CA VAL A 58 -4.92 11.12 3.46
C VAL A 58 -4.44 11.76 2.17
N LYS A 59 -5.22 11.67 1.08
CA LYS A 59 -4.85 12.27 -0.21
C LYS A 59 -4.77 13.80 -0.12
N GLU A 60 -5.72 14.44 0.55
CA GLU A 60 -5.73 15.90 0.75
C GLU A 60 -4.48 16.37 1.51
N LEU A 61 -4.13 15.71 2.62
CA LEU A 61 -2.95 16.05 3.41
C LEU A 61 -1.64 15.81 2.64
N ILE A 62 -1.55 14.72 1.87
CA ILE A 62 -0.40 14.47 0.99
C ILE A 62 -0.23 15.61 -0.01
N ALA A 63 -1.32 16.05 -0.64
CA ALA A 63 -1.29 17.14 -1.61
C ALA A 63 -0.97 18.50 -0.96
N GLU A 64 -1.68 18.85 0.12
CA GLU A 64 -1.52 20.14 0.83
C GLU A 64 -0.10 20.34 1.37
N LYS A 65 0.50 19.27 1.92
CA LYS A 65 1.86 19.33 2.47
C LYS A 65 2.94 18.94 1.46
N ASN A 66 2.58 18.66 0.20
CA ASN A 66 3.47 18.19 -0.86
C ASN A 66 4.35 17.00 -0.42
N LEU A 67 3.73 16.00 0.21
CA LEU A 67 4.43 14.83 0.70
C LEU A 67 4.75 13.87 -0.45
N ASN A 68 5.97 13.35 -0.50
CA ASN A 68 6.41 12.39 -1.52
C ASN A 68 5.89 10.96 -1.26
N ILE A 69 4.59 10.81 -0.97
CA ILE A 69 3.91 9.56 -0.62
C ILE A 69 2.85 9.26 -1.67
N TYR A 70 2.78 8.01 -2.08
CA TYR A 70 1.65 7.48 -2.85
C TYR A 70 0.73 6.70 -1.92
N ALA A 71 -0.57 6.94 -2.01
CA ALA A 71 -1.58 6.26 -1.21
C ALA A 71 -2.54 5.48 -2.11
N LEU A 72 -2.85 4.25 -1.73
CA LEU A 72 -3.76 3.35 -2.43
C LEU A 72 -4.73 2.73 -1.44
N LYS A 73 -6.03 2.84 -1.71
CA LYS A 73 -7.05 2.17 -0.91
C LYS A 73 -7.30 0.77 -1.48
N VAL A 74 -7.31 -0.23 -0.62
CA VAL A 74 -7.75 -1.59 -0.95
C VAL A 74 -8.67 -2.05 0.16
N ARG A 75 -9.95 -2.27 -0.15
CA ARG A 75 -11.01 -2.55 0.85
C ARG A 75 -11.03 -1.48 1.95
N ASP A 76 -10.80 -1.90 3.20
CA ASP A 76 -10.80 -1.09 4.41
C ASP A 76 -9.39 -0.66 4.85
N GLU A 77 -8.39 -0.87 3.99
CA GLU A 77 -7.00 -0.55 4.26
C GLU A 77 -6.47 0.55 3.31
N ILE A 78 -5.50 1.32 3.80
CA ILE A 78 -4.80 2.32 3.02
C ILE A 78 -3.31 2.00 3.01
N TYR A 79 -2.82 1.63 1.84
CA TYR A 79 -1.43 1.32 1.54
C TYR A 79 -0.67 2.60 1.20
N LEU A 80 0.53 2.75 1.75
CA LEU A 80 1.41 3.90 1.54
C LEU A 80 2.74 3.46 0.93
N SER A 81 3.23 4.20 -0.07
CA SER A 81 4.52 3.97 -0.72
C SER A 81 5.32 5.26 -0.83
N LYS A 82 6.57 5.23 -0.38
CA LYS A 82 7.58 6.22 -0.80
C LYS A 82 8.03 5.95 -2.24
N ALA A 83 8.77 6.87 -2.83
CA ALA A 83 9.40 6.64 -4.12
C ALA A 83 10.50 5.60 -3.91
N VAL A 84 10.53 4.54 -4.72
CA VAL A 84 11.54 3.49 -4.56
C VAL A 84 12.84 3.95 -5.22
N GLU A 85 13.93 4.01 -4.43
CA GLU A 85 15.26 4.41 -4.90
C GLU A 85 15.75 3.46 -6.01
N HIS A 86 15.76 2.15 -5.73
CA HIS A 86 16.13 1.07 -6.65
C HIS A 86 14.91 0.49 -7.39
N PHE A 87 14.04 1.37 -7.90
CA PHE A 87 12.80 0.96 -8.55
C PHE A 87 13.03 0.02 -9.75
N ASN A 88 14.04 0.29 -10.58
CA ASN A 88 14.27 -0.45 -11.80
C ASN A 88 14.74 -1.88 -11.51
N GLU A 89 15.60 -2.04 -10.51
CA GLU A 89 16.08 -3.34 -10.05
C GLU A 89 14.94 -4.16 -9.47
N LEU A 90 14.14 -3.56 -8.58
CA LEU A 90 12.95 -4.19 -8.02
C LEU A 90 11.96 -4.62 -9.12
N TYR A 91 11.64 -3.69 -10.02
CA TYR A 91 10.71 -3.94 -11.11
C TYR A 91 11.21 -5.05 -12.04
N LYS A 92 12.52 -5.08 -12.35
CA LYS A 92 13.12 -6.17 -13.11
C LYS A 92 12.94 -7.53 -12.42
N VAL A 93 13.26 -7.61 -11.13
CA VAL A 93 13.14 -8.87 -10.35
C VAL A 93 11.69 -9.36 -10.34
N VAL A 94 10.72 -8.48 -10.08
CA VAL A 94 9.30 -8.88 -10.08
C VAL A 94 8.87 -9.40 -11.46
N ARG A 95 9.26 -8.73 -12.56
CA ARG A 95 8.92 -9.21 -13.90
C ARG A 95 9.50 -10.58 -14.25
N GLU A 96 10.66 -10.92 -13.68
CA GLU A 96 11.31 -12.22 -13.90
C GLU A 96 10.71 -13.35 -13.05
N ARG A 97 10.06 -13.02 -11.93
CA ARG A 97 9.60 -13.99 -10.92
C ARG A 97 8.08 -14.08 -10.78
N SER A 98 7.35 -13.09 -11.28
CA SER A 98 5.90 -12.97 -11.10
C SER A 98 5.18 -12.98 -12.45
N GLN A 99 3.88 -13.26 -12.43
CA GLN A 99 3.05 -13.26 -13.62
C GLN A 99 2.29 -11.94 -13.75
N LEU A 100 2.43 -11.25 -14.88
CA LEU A 100 1.59 -10.08 -15.18
C LEU A 100 0.12 -10.50 -15.24
N LYS A 101 -0.73 -9.89 -14.41
CA LYS A 101 -2.18 -10.12 -14.41
C LYS A 101 -2.93 -8.98 -15.08
N ILE A 102 -2.54 -7.74 -14.77
CA ILE A 102 -3.23 -6.54 -15.25
C ILE A 102 -2.19 -5.53 -15.71
N LYS A 103 -2.43 -4.93 -16.88
CA LYS A 103 -1.72 -3.76 -17.38
C LYS A 103 -2.74 -2.78 -17.93
N LYS A 104 -2.91 -1.64 -17.26
CA LYS A 104 -3.92 -0.64 -17.63
C LYS A 104 -3.45 0.77 -17.34
N GLY A 105 -3.45 1.62 -18.37
CA GLY A 105 -2.93 2.98 -18.26
C GLY A 105 -1.49 2.98 -17.74
N ILE A 106 -1.26 3.67 -16.63
CA ILE A 106 0.05 3.78 -15.97
C ILE A 106 0.29 2.71 -14.89
N VAL A 107 -0.61 1.75 -14.74
CA VAL A 107 -0.60 0.77 -13.65
C VAL A 107 -0.35 -0.64 -14.19
N GLU A 108 0.42 -1.41 -13.43
CA GLU A 108 0.62 -2.84 -13.64
C GLU A 108 0.43 -3.62 -12.34
N ILE A 109 -0.18 -4.81 -12.42
CA ILE A 109 -0.32 -5.73 -11.28
C ILE A 109 0.31 -7.06 -11.67
N TRP A 110 1.29 -7.48 -10.88
CA TRP A 110 2.03 -8.73 -11.06
C TRP A 110 1.77 -9.65 -9.87
N ASP A 111 1.50 -10.92 -10.13
CA ASP A 111 1.19 -11.93 -9.12
C ASP A 111 2.43 -12.81 -8.85
N ASP A 112 2.99 -12.68 -7.66
CA ASP A 112 3.94 -13.63 -7.08
C ASP A 112 3.17 -14.66 -6.24
N SER A 113 2.72 -15.71 -6.92
CA SER A 113 1.89 -16.73 -6.29
C SER A 113 2.61 -17.55 -5.23
N ASP A 114 3.93 -17.70 -5.36
CA ASP A 114 4.75 -18.49 -4.44
C ASP A 114 4.84 -17.79 -3.07
N ASN A 115 4.96 -16.46 -3.10
CA ASN A 115 5.01 -15.64 -1.89
C ASN A 115 3.62 -15.16 -1.43
N LYS A 116 2.60 -15.30 -2.28
CA LYS A 116 1.24 -14.76 -2.13
C LYS A 116 1.21 -13.23 -2.03
N ILE A 117 1.86 -12.58 -3.00
CA ILE A 117 1.97 -11.13 -3.07
C ILE A 117 1.51 -10.66 -4.45
N LEU A 118 0.56 -9.72 -4.45
CA LEU A 118 0.28 -8.88 -5.61
C LEU A 118 1.17 -7.65 -5.55
N HIS A 119 2.04 -7.51 -6.56
CA HIS A 119 2.88 -6.35 -6.77
C HIS A 119 2.13 -5.33 -7.60
N PHE A 120 1.65 -4.27 -6.96
CA PHE A 120 1.05 -3.13 -7.62
C PHE A 120 2.12 -2.10 -8.00
N PHE A 121 2.24 -1.79 -9.27
CA PHE A 121 3.21 -0.85 -9.81
C PHE A 121 2.56 0.35 -10.47
N VAL A 122 3.15 1.52 -10.25
CA VAL A 122 2.94 2.73 -11.07
C VAL A 122 4.30 3.16 -11.64
N PRO A 123 4.75 2.57 -12.76
CA PRO A 123 6.13 2.76 -13.23
C PRO A 123 6.50 4.22 -13.51
N SER A 124 5.57 5.01 -14.06
CA SER A 124 5.79 6.45 -14.32
C SER A 124 6.07 7.26 -13.07
N LEU A 125 5.59 6.81 -11.91
CA LEU A 125 5.76 7.46 -10.61
C LEU A 125 6.82 6.78 -9.73
N ARG A 126 7.48 5.72 -10.23
CA ARG A 126 8.41 4.87 -9.48
C ARG A 126 7.81 4.37 -8.16
N ARG A 127 6.52 3.99 -8.18
CA ARG A 127 5.79 3.47 -7.02
C ARG A 127 5.57 1.98 -7.14
N HIS A 128 5.74 1.31 -6.01
CA HIS A 128 5.48 -0.11 -5.84
C HIS A 128 4.75 -0.33 -4.53
N LEU A 129 3.74 -1.17 -4.52
CA LEU A 129 2.99 -1.55 -3.33
C LEU A 129 2.85 -3.08 -3.31
N PRO A 130 3.50 -3.78 -2.36
CA PRO A 130 3.26 -5.20 -2.14
C PRO A 130 1.98 -5.39 -1.33
N ILE A 131 1.02 -6.14 -1.88
CA ILE A 131 -0.26 -6.46 -1.24
C ILE A 131 -0.30 -7.96 -1.02
N GLU A 132 -0.29 -8.38 0.24
CA GLU A 132 -0.37 -9.79 0.62
C GLU A 132 -1.81 -10.30 0.44
N TYR A 133 -1.96 -11.57 0.13
CA TYR A 133 -3.26 -12.26 0.13
C TYR A 133 -3.12 -13.67 0.72
N GLU A 134 -4.20 -14.20 1.28
CA GLU A 134 -4.20 -15.50 1.93
C GLU A 134 -4.82 -16.59 1.04
N SER A 135 -5.75 -16.21 0.18
CA SER A 135 -6.50 -17.12 -0.70
C SER A 135 -6.68 -16.59 -2.12
N GLU A 136 -6.97 -17.47 -3.07
CA GLU A 136 -7.28 -17.09 -4.46
C GLU A 136 -8.55 -16.23 -4.56
N HIS A 137 -9.53 -16.47 -3.68
CA HIS A 137 -10.73 -15.65 -3.59
C HIS A 137 -10.35 -14.22 -3.16
N GLU A 138 -9.54 -14.09 -2.13
CA GLU A 138 -9.07 -12.81 -1.64
C GLU A 138 -8.24 -12.06 -2.70
N LYS A 139 -7.34 -12.77 -3.38
CA LYS A 139 -6.55 -12.22 -4.49
C LYS A 139 -7.45 -11.61 -5.56
N LYS A 140 -8.51 -12.33 -5.94
CA LYS A 140 -9.46 -11.87 -6.95
C LYS A 140 -10.17 -10.59 -6.53
N GLU A 141 -10.68 -10.55 -5.30
CA GLU A 141 -11.32 -9.36 -4.74
C GLU A 141 -10.37 -8.14 -4.70
N ILE A 142 -9.11 -8.34 -4.29
CA ILE A 142 -8.09 -7.27 -4.31
C ILE A 142 -7.92 -6.74 -5.74
N MET A 143 -7.78 -7.62 -6.73
CA MET A 143 -7.63 -7.19 -8.13
C MET A 143 -8.86 -6.44 -8.65
N GLU A 144 -10.08 -6.86 -8.26
CA GLU A 144 -11.32 -6.16 -8.63
C GLU A 144 -11.37 -4.76 -8.01
N ASN A 145 -11.07 -4.62 -6.71
CA ASN A 145 -10.99 -3.32 -6.03
C ASN A 145 -9.98 -2.37 -6.71
N LEU A 146 -8.81 -2.90 -7.10
CA LEU A 146 -7.75 -2.12 -7.76
C LEU A 146 -8.15 -1.68 -9.17
N LEU A 147 -8.92 -2.50 -9.88
CA LEU A 147 -9.43 -2.16 -11.20
C LEU A 147 -10.47 -1.04 -11.10
N GLU A 148 -11.43 -1.15 -10.18
CA GLU A 148 -12.46 -0.12 -9.94
C GLU A 148 -11.84 1.24 -9.59
N ALA A 149 -10.85 1.26 -8.69
CA ALA A 149 -10.20 2.50 -8.26
C ALA A 149 -9.44 3.25 -9.38
N HIS A 150 -9.14 2.59 -10.50
CA HIS A 150 -8.32 3.13 -11.61
C HIS A 150 -9.03 3.04 -12.96
N LEU A 151 -10.36 2.89 -12.92
CA LEU A 151 -11.26 2.79 -14.08
C LEU A 151 -12.03 4.09 -14.36
N ASP A 152 -11.98 5.07 -13.45
CA ASP A 152 -12.59 6.40 -13.57
C ASP A 152 -11.58 7.48 -14.00
#